data_AF-A0A367ZX07-F1
#
_entry.id   AF-A0A367ZX07-F1
#
_cell.length_a   1.000
_cell.length_b   1.000
_cell.length_c   1.000
_cell.angle_alpha   90.00
_cell.angle_beta   90.00
_cell.angle_gamma   90.00
#
_symmetry.space_group_name_H-M   'P 1'
#
loop_
_entity.id
_entity.type
_entity.pdbx_description
1 polymer ?
#
loop_
_entity_poly.entity_id
_entity_poly.type
_entity_poly.pdbx_seq_one_letter_code
_entity_poly.pdbx_strand_id
1 'polypeptide(L)' 'MNKKLRKHRIPIMMSDDELTSVDDWRFNNRVATRSEAIRRLCQLGLALKVE' A
#
# COMPACT_ATOMS: atom_id res chain seq x y z
N MET A 1 22.01 -2.44 9.23
CA MET A 1 20.58 -2.46 8.83
C MET A 1 20.45 -3.18 7.49
N ASN A 2 19.96 -4.43 7.51
CA ASN A 2 19.85 -5.25 6.30
C ASN A 2 18.66 -4.76 5.46
N LYS A 3 18.92 -3.86 4.50
CA LYS A 3 17.92 -3.35 3.54
C LYS A 3 17.54 -4.52 2.63
N LYS A 4 16.52 -5.30 3.02
CA LYS A 4 15.96 -6.37 2.17
C LYS A 4 15.58 -5.75 0.81
N LEU A 5 16.33 -6.12 -0.22
CA LEU A 5 16.11 -5.65 -1.59
C LEU A 5 14.72 -6.11 -2.04
N ARG A 6 13.89 -5.17 -2.49
CA ARG A 6 12.57 -5.46 -3.07
C ARG A 6 12.78 -5.90 -4.52
N LYS A 7 13.01 -7.21 -4.73
CA LYS A 7 13.36 -7.78 -6.05
C LYS A 7 12.16 -8.16 -6.92
N HIS A 8 10.99 -8.38 -6.31
CA HIS A 8 9.81 -8.85 -7.02
C HIS A 8 8.81 -7.72 -7.25
N ARG A 9 8.32 -7.60 -8.50
CA ARG A 9 7.24 -6.68 -8.89
C ARG A 9 5.94 -7.46 -9.00
N ILE A 10 4.90 -6.98 -8.31
CA ILE A 10 3.56 -7.55 -8.38
C ILE A 10 2.70 -6.57 -9.19
N PRO A 11 2.30 -6.91 -10.43
CA PRO A 11 1.29 -6.14 -11.13
C PRO A 11 -0.08 -6.43 -10.50
N ILE A 12 -0.88 -5.38 -10.30
CA ILE A 12 -2.26 -5.47 -9.78
C ILE A 12 -3.15 -4.58 -10.65
N MET A 13 -4.33 -5.07 -10.97
CA MET A 13 -5.39 -4.29 -11.60
C MET A 13 -6.32 -3.78 -10.50
N MET A 14 -6.67 -2.50 -10.58
CA MET A 14 -7.55 -1.83 -9.63
C MET A 14 -8.50 -0.94 -10.41
N SER A 15 -9.70 -0.77 -9.87
CA SER A 15 -10.68 0.18 -10.39
C SER A 15 -10.23 1.62 -10.09
N ASP A 16 -10.80 2.59 -10.80
CA ASP A 16 -10.49 4.02 -10.61
C ASP A 16 -10.80 4.50 -9.18
N ASP A 17 -11.92 4.04 -8.62
CA ASP A 17 -12.35 4.32 -7.25
C ASP A 17 -11.34 3.81 -6.21
N GLU A 18 -10.87 2.57 -6.37
CA GLU A 18 -9.89 1.99 -5.46
C GLU A 18 -8.55 2.73 -5.53
N LEU A 19 -8.13 3.14 -6.73
CA LEU A 19 -6.91 3.94 -6.90
C LEU A 19 -7.04 5.31 -6.24
N THR A 20 -8.20 5.96 -6.38
CA THR A 20 -8.50 7.24 -5.75
C THR A 20 -8.47 7.13 -4.23
N SER A 21 -9.06 6.07 -3.68
CA SER A 21 -9.05 5.78 -2.25
C SER A 21 -7.63 5.58 -1.70
N VAL A 22 -6.76 4.88 -2.43
CA VAL A 22 -5.35 4.71 -2.06
C VAL A 22 -4.60 6.05 -2.11
N ASP A 23 -4.89 6.89 -3.10
CA ASP A 23 -4.21 8.18 -3.27
C ASP A 23 -4.62 9.18 -2.19
N ASP A 24 -5.91 9.26 -1.84
CA ASP A 24 -6.42 10.05 -0.72
C ASP A 24 -5.78 9.61 0.62
N TRP A 25 -5.80 8.31 0.91
CA TRP A 25 -5.15 7.77 2.10
C TRP A 25 -3.66 8.12 2.13
N ARG A 26 -2.98 8.01 0.98
CA ARG A 26 -1.56 8.35 0.84
C ARG A 26 -1.29 9.81 1.18
N PHE A 27 -2.11 10.74 0.66
CA PHE A 27 -1.96 12.16 0.94
C PHE A 27 -2.22 12.49 2.41
N ASN A 28 -3.31 11.96 2.97
CA ASN A 28 -3.67 12.15 4.38
C ASN A 28 -2.57 11.63 5.32
N ASN A 29 -1.92 10.52 4.97
CA ASN A 29 -0.84 9.91 5.76
C ASN A 29 0.57 10.37 5.36
N ARG A 30 0.70 11.38 4.47
CA ARG A 30 1.97 11.94 3.97
C ARG A 30 2.94 10.88 3.45
N VAL A 31 2.41 9.89 2.71
CA VAL A 31 3.21 8.82 2.12
C VAL A 31 3.64 9.22 0.70
N ALA A 32 4.95 9.15 0.40
CA ALA A 32 5.45 9.71 -0.86
C ALA A 32 5.00 8.94 -2.12
N THR A 33 4.91 7.61 -2.05
CA THR A 33 4.66 6.77 -3.24
C THR A 33 3.44 5.89 -3.07
N ARG A 34 2.68 5.67 -4.15
CA ARG A 34 1.54 4.72 -4.15
C ARG A 34 1.98 3.32 -3.74
N SER A 35 3.15 2.86 -4.21
CA SER A 35 3.67 1.55 -3.82
C SER A 35 4.00 1.46 -2.32
N GLU A 36 4.40 2.56 -1.68
CA GLU A 36 4.55 2.56 -0.21
C GLU A 36 3.19 2.54 0.49
N ALA A 37 2.22 3.31 -0.02
CA ALA A 37 0.88 3.34 0.53
C ALA A 37 0.21 1.97 0.50
N ILE A 38 0.21 1.30 -0.66
CA ILE A 38 -0.33 -0.05 -0.83
C ILE A 38 0.32 -1.05 0.15
N ARG A 39 1.63 -0.95 0.40
CA ARG A 39 2.30 -1.84 1.35
C ARG A 39 1.87 -1.59 2.79
N ARG A 40 1.73 -0.32 3.20
CA ARG A 40 1.26 0.01 4.55
C ARG A 40 -0.19 -0.43 4.73
N LEU A 41 -1.05 -0.18 3.74
CA LEU A 41 -2.44 -0.65 3.74
C LEU A 41 -2.52 -2.18 3.86
N CYS A 42 -1.67 -2.92 3.13
CA CYS A 42 -1.57 -4.38 3.25
C CYS A 42 -1.15 -4.80 4.66
N GLN A 43 -0.15 -4.15 5.26
CA GLN A 43 0.27 -4.42 6.65
C GLN A 43 -0.82 -4.13 7.67
N LEU A 44 -1.57 -3.03 7.49
CA LEU A 44 -2.72 -2.69 8.33
C LEU A 44 -3.83 -3.74 8.20
N GLY A 45 -4.13 -4.18 6.97
CA GLY A 45 -5.10 -5.24 6.71
C GLY A 45 -4.70 -6.59 7.33
N LEU A 46 -3.41 -6.93 7.33
CA LEU A 46 -2.91 -8.14 8.01
C LEU A 46 -2.92 -8.01 9.54
N ALA A 47 -2.84 -6.79 10.07
CA ALA A 47 -2.90 -6.52 11.51
C ALA A 47 -4.35 -6.48 12.03
N LEU A 48 -5.31 -6.10 11.17
CA LEU A 48 -6.73 -6.25 11.42
C LEU A 48 -7.06 -7.74 11.44
N LYS A 49 -7.09 -8.33 12.64
CA LYS A 49 -7.67 -9.67 12.83
C LYS A 49 -9.15 -9.57 12.51
N VAL A 50 -9.55 -10.18 11.41
CA VAL A 50 -10.96 -10.51 11.17
C VAL A 50 -11.21 -11.76 12.00
N GLU A 51 -11.92 -11.60 13.11
CA GLU A 51 -12.45 -12.71 13.93
C GLU A 51 -13.63 -13.40 13.22
#